data_AF-A0A7C7UMC1-F1
#
_entry.id   AF-A0A7C7UMC1-F1
#
_cell.length_a   1.000
_cell.length_b   1.000
_cell.length_c   1.000
_cell.angle_alpha   90.00
_cell.angle_beta   90.00
_cell.angle_gamma   90.00
#
_symmetry.space_group_name_H-M   'P 1'
#
loop_
_entity.id
_entity.type
_entity.pdbx_description
1 polymer ?
#
loop_
_entity_poly.entity_id
_entity_poly.type
_entity_poly.pdbx_seq_one_letter_code
_entity_poly.pdbx_strand_id
1 'polypeptide(L)'
;EFQLQQMYDILQTRLNRRGVDIACLDPGEVQQSGKEVRQAVIVRQGLDSDLARNIVKLIKDAKLKVQAAIQGEKVRVTGKKRDDLQKVIALLKEAKIDLPLQFTNFRD
;
A
#
# COMPACT_ATOMS: atom_id res chain seq x y z
N GLU A 1 -27.92 -3.93 5.01
CA GLU A 1 -26.63 -4.63 5.20
C GLU A 1 -26.36 -5.70 4.15
N PHE A 2 -27.20 -6.72 3.97
CA PHE A 2 -26.94 -7.80 2.99
C PHE A 2 -26.63 -7.32 1.57
N GLN A 3 -27.45 -6.41 1.01
CA GLN A 3 -27.21 -5.84 -0.32
C GLN A 3 -25.92 -5.01 -0.39
N LEU A 4 -25.56 -4.32 0.69
CA LEU A 4 -24.36 -3.50 0.75
C LEU A 4 -23.09 -4.37 0.74
N GLN A 5 -23.11 -5.47 1.50
CA GLN A 5 -22.02 -6.46 1.46
C GLN A 5 -21.86 -7.06 0.06
N GLN A 6 -22.97 -7.45 -0.58
CA GLN A 6 -22.93 -7.98 -1.95
C GLN A 6 -22.32 -6.98 -2.95
N MET A 7 -22.66 -5.69 -2.82
CA MET A 7 -22.06 -4.65 -3.65
C MET A 7 -20.56 -4.49 -3.38
N TYR A 8 -20.14 -4.56 -2.11
CA TYR A 8 -18.74 -4.48 -1.72
C TYR A 8 -17.92 -5.67 -2.26
N ASP A 9 -18.45 -6.89 -2.20
CA ASP A 9 -17.79 -8.09 -2.73
C ASP A 9 -17.61 -8.00 -4.26
N ILE A 10 -18.62 -7.47 -4.97
CA ILE A 10 -18.56 -7.22 -6.41
C ILE A 10 -17.47 -6.17 -6.72
N LEU A 11 -17.41 -5.09 -5.94
CA LEU A 11 -16.39 -4.06 -6.09
C LEU A 11 -14.98 -4.65 -5.93
N GLN A 12 -14.73 -5.39 -4.85
CA GLN A 12 -13.46 -6.06 -4.59
C GLN A 12 -13.06 -7.00 -5.74
N THR A 13 -14.00 -7.82 -6.22
CA THR A 13 -13.77 -8.75 -7.34
C THR A 13 -13.38 -7.99 -8.61
N ARG A 14 -14.05 -6.87 -8.90
CA ARG A 14 -13.79 -6.05 -10.10
C ARG A 14 -12.46 -5.30 -10.02
N LEU A 15 -12.02 -4.91 -8.83
CA LEU A 15 -10.72 -4.27 -8.60
C LEU A 15 -9.57 -5.27 -8.74
N ASN A 16 -9.70 -6.44 -8.09
CA ASN A 16 -8.69 -7.49 -8.15
C ASN A 16 -8.46 -7.97 -9.60
N ARG A 17 -9.54 -8.16 -10.38
CA ARG A 17 -9.45 -8.48 -11.82
C ARG A 17 -8.70 -7.43 -12.67
N ARG A 18 -8.52 -6.21 -12.18
CA ARG A 18 -7.78 -5.13 -12.84
C ARG A 18 -6.39 -4.92 -12.26
N GLY A 19 -5.93 -5.80 -11.39
CA GLY A 19 -4.61 -5.71 -10.74
C GLY A 19 -4.56 -4.66 -9.62
N VAL A 20 -5.70 -4.21 -9.11
CA VAL A 20 -5.76 -3.34 -7.92
C VAL A 20 -5.93 -4.24 -6.70
N ASP A 21 -4.96 -4.19 -5.80
CA ASP A 21 -5.00 -4.92 -4.54
C ASP A 21 -6.05 -4.30 -3.60
N ILE A 22 -6.97 -5.12 -3.12
CA ILE A 22 -8.09 -4.73 -2.27
C ILE A 22 -7.67 -4.21 -0.89
N ALA A 23 -6.44 -4.49 -0.44
CA ALA A 23 -5.90 -3.96 0.81
C ALA A 23 -5.74 -2.42 0.80
N CYS A 24 -5.81 -1.78 -0.38
CA CYS A 24 -5.87 -0.33 -0.47
C CYS A 24 -7.24 0.27 -0.08
N LEU A 25 -8.29 -0.55 0.00
CA LEU A 25 -9.63 -0.09 0.37
C LEU A 25 -9.75 0.04 1.89
N ASP A 26 -10.21 1.20 2.34
CA ASP A 26 -10.51 1.51 3.73
C ASP A 26 -12.02 1.79 3.87
N PRO A 27 -12.82 0.75 4.20
CA PRO A 27 -14.26 0.90 4.34
C PRO A 27 -14.60 1.62 5.64
N GLY A 28 -15.26 2.77 5.54
CA GLY A 28 -15.76 3.53 6.68
C GLY A 28 -17.04 2.94 7.28
N GLU A 29 -17.60 3.67 8.24
CA GLU A 29 -18.84 3.27 8.91
C GLU A 29 -20.04 3.21 7.94
N VAL A 30 -20.91 2.23 8.19
CA VAL A 30 -22.17 2.09 7.46
C VAL A 30 -23.17 3.10 8.02
N GLN A 31 -23.61 4.03 7.18
CA GLN A 31 -24.61 5.03 7.51
C GLN A 31 -25.96 4.59 6.96
N GLN A 32 -26.98 4.57 7.82
CA GLN A 32 -28.35 4.27 7.44
C GLN A 32 -29.25 5.49 7.62
N SER A 33 -29.99 5.84 6.58
CA SER A 33 -31.00 6.90 6.62
C SER A 33 -32.30 6.40 5.99
N GLY A 34 -33.29 6.09 6.82
CA GLY A 34 -34.54 5.47 6.38
C GLY A 34 -34.31 4.14 5.67
N LYS A 35 -34.64 4.11 4.36
CA LYS A 35 -34.45 2.93 3.49
C LYS A 35 -33.09 2.92 2.78
N GLU A 36 -32.33 4.01 2.84
CA GLU A 36 -31.01 4.09 2.22
C GLU A 36 -29.92 3.65 3.19
N VAL A 37 -28.99 2.85 2.69
CA VAL A 37 -27.77 2.44 3.41
C VAL A 37 -26.58 2.85 2.54
N ARG A 38 -25.63 3.58 3.10
CA ARG A 38 -24.44 4.09 2.41
C ARG A 38 -23.20 3.71 3.20
N GLN A 39 -22.13 3.35 2.51
CA GLN A 39 -20.81 3.16 3.11
C GLN A 39 -19.79 3.89 2.24
N ALA A 40 -19.03 4.79 2.84
CA ALA A 40 -17.91 5.43 2.18
C ALA A 40 -16.72 4.46 2.18
N VAL A 41 -16.11 4.23 1.03
CA VAL A 41 -14.89 3.42 0.91
C VAL A 41 -13.79 4.32 0.37
N ILE A 42 -12.77 4.57 1.19
CA ILE A 42 -11.63 5.39 0.82
C ILE A 42 -10.61 4.51 0.12
N VAL A 43 -10.09 4.96 -1.02
CA VAL A 43 -8.98 4.30 -1.71
C VAL A 43 -7.69 4.93 -1.22
N ARG A 44 -6.91 4.20 -0.41
CA ARG A 44 -5.63 4.66 0.09
C ARG A 44 -4.61 4.65 -1.06
N GLN A 45 -4.09 5.82 -1.39
CA GLN A 45 -3.04 6.00 -2.39
C GLN A 45 -1.81 6.64 -1.75
N GLY A 46 -0.64 6.19 -2.20
CA GLY A 46 0.63 6.71 -1.69
C GLY A 46 0.98 6.14 -0.33
N LEU A 47 2.16 6.53 0.14
CA LEU A 47 2.62 6.26 1.49
C LEU A 47 2.29 7.46 2.35
N ASP A 48 1.50 7.23 3.40
CA ASP A 48 1.36 8.23 4.45
C ASP A 48 2.72 8.47 5.14
N SER A 49 2.82 9.58 5.88
CA SER A 49 4.08 9.98 6.51
C SER A 49 4.62 8.96 7.51
N ASP A 50 3.74 8.23 8.20
CA ASP A 50 4.14 7.30 9.26
C ASP A 50 4.60 5.96 8.67
N LEU A 51 3.89 5.45 7.67
CA LEU A 51 4.29 4.30 6.88
C LEU A 51 5.59 4.56 6.12
N ALA A 52 5.74 5.74 5.52
CA ALA A 52 6.99 6.12 4.84
C ALA A 52 8.18 6.14 5.82
N ARG A 53 7.99 6.67 7.03
CA ARG A 53 9.02 6.63 8.09
C ARG A 53 9.32 5.20 8.54
N ASN A 54 8.30 4.36 8.70
CA ASN A 54 8.46 2.96 9.08
C ASN A 54 9.25 2.18 8.03
N ILE A 55 8.95 2.37 6.74
CA ILE A 55 9.70 1.77 5.62
C ILE A 55 11.17 2.21 5.66
N VAL A 56 11.43 3.52 5.81
CA VAL A 56 12.81 4.03 5.91
C VAL A 56 13.54 3.43 7.10
N LYS A 57 12.87 3.25 8.24
CA LYS A 57 13.45 2.64 9.43
C LYS A 57 13.78 1.16 9.20
N LEU A 58 12.86 0.38 8.63
CA LEU A 58 13.08 -1.04 8.27
C LEU A 58 14.29 -1.21 7.35
N ILE A 59 14.44 -0.36 6.34
CA ILE A 59 15.58 -0.41 5.42
C ILE A 59 16.90 -0.11 6.15
N LYS A 60 16.91 0.85 7.08
CA LYS A 60 18.09 1.19 7.89
C LYS A 60 18.46 0.06 8.85
N ASP A 61 17.47 -0.54 9.49
CA ASP A 61 17.67 -1.64 10.45
C ASP A 61 18.21 -2.91 9.77
N ALA A 62 17.92 -3.10 8.47
CA ALA A 62 18.49 -4.16 7.65
C ALA A 62 19.99 -4.01 7.34
N LYS A 63 20.60 -2.86 7.65
CA LYS A 63 22.03 -2.54 7.43
C LYS A 63 22.51 -2.79 5.99
N LEU A 64 21.62 -2.67 5.01
CA LEU A 64 21.95 -2.76 3.59
C LEU A 64 22.69 -1.48 3.14
N LYS A 65 23.58 -1.59 2.15
CA LYS A 65 24.37 -0.46 1.61
C LYS A 65 23.55 0.42 0.65
N VAL A 66 22.41 0.89 1.13
CA VAL A 66 21.43 1.69 0.37
C VAL A 66 21.00 2.91 1.19
N GLN A 67 20.55 3.96 0.50
CA GLN A 67 19.96 5.15 1.10
C GLN A 67 18.47 5.20 0.75
N ALA A 68 17.62 5.38 1.75
CA ALA A 68 16.19 5.60 1.57
C ALA A 68 15.82 7.03 1.92
N ALA A 69 15.04 7.70 1.06
CA ALA A 69 14.57 9.06 1.24
C ALA A 69 13.07 9.16 0.92
N ILE A 70 12.31 9.89 1.74
CA ILE A 70 10.89 10.16 1.51
C ILE A 70 10.78 11.31 0.51
N GLN A 71 9.95 11.15 -0.53
CA GLN A 71 9.70 12.11 -1.59
C GLN A 71 8.19 12.24 -1.80
N GLY A 72 7.57 13.17 -1.08
CA GLY A 72 6.11 13.25 -0.99
C GLY A 72 5.55 11.93 -0.44
N GLU A 73 4.64 11.30 -1.19
CA GLU A 73 3.98 10.05 -0.82
C GLU A 73 4.72 8.80 -1.33
N LYS A 74 6.01 8.91 -1.63
CA LYS A 74 6.85 7.81 -2.13
C LYS A 74 8.15 7.72 -1.34
N VAL A 75 8.73 6.54 -1.26
CA VAL A 75 10.09 6.33 -0.74
C VAL A 75 11.00 5.99 -1.90
N ARG A 76 12.03 6.80 -2.13
CA ARG A 76 13.09 6.52 -3.09
C ARG A 76 14.21 5.76 -2.39
N VAL A 77 14.61 4.64 -2.98
CA VAL A 77 15.75 3.84 -2.52
C VAL A 77 16.85 3.93 -3.58
N THR A 78 18.06 4.34 -3.16
CA THR A 78 19.24 4.49 -4.00
C THR A 78 20.37 3.63 -3.45
N GLY A 79 21.11 2.94 -4.32
CA GLY A 79 22.22 2.08 -3.91
C GLY A 79 23.20 1.89 -5.06
N LYS A 80 24.47 1.61 -4.74
CA LYS A 80 25.51 1.40 -5.77
C LYS A 80 25.40 0.04 -6.47
N LYS A 81 24.86 -0.97 -5.76
CA LYS A 81 24.73 -2.34 -6.25
C LYS A 81 23.27 -2.68 -6.46
N ARG A 82 22.94 -3.19 -7.64
CA ARG A 82 21.60 -3.68 -7.97
C ARG A 82 21.15 -4.81 -7.04
N ASP A 83 22.07 -5.67 -6.60
CA ASP A 83 21.77 -6.77 -5.68
C ASP A 83 21.26 -6.27 -4.33
N ASP A 84 21.82 -5.18 -3.81
CA ASP A 84 21.38 -4.59 -2.54
C ASP A 84 19.98 -3.98 -2.70
N LEU A 85 19.66 -3.40 -3.87
CA LEU A 85 18.31 -2.91 -4.18
C LEU A 85 17.29 -4.07 -4.29
N GLN A 86 17.68 -5.21 -4.87
CA GLN A 86 16.81 -6.38 -4.92
C GLN A 86 16.55 -6.96 -3.52
N LYS A 87 17.55 -6.97 -2.64
CA LYS A 87 17.38 -7.38 -1.22
C LYS A 87 16.41 -6.48 -0.48
N VAL A 88 16.44 -5.16 -0.71
CA VAL A 88 15.44 -4.25 -0.12
C VAL A 88 14.03 -4.61 -0.57
N ILE A 89 13.83 -4.92 -1.85
CA ILE A 89 12.52 -5.31 -2.38
C ILE A 89 12.03 -6.60 -1.72
N ALA A 90 12.90 -7.60 -1.59
CA ALA A 90 12.56 -8.85 -0.91
C ALA A 90 12.16 -8.60 0.56
N LEU A 91 12.98 -7.82 1.28
CA LEU A 91 12.70 -7.46 2.67
C LEU A 91 11.36 -6.73 2.84
N LEU A 92 11.03 -5.79 1.94
CA LEU A 92 9.77 -5.05 2.01
C LEU A 92 8.55 -5.88 1.59
N LYS A 93 8.74 -6.93 0.78
CA LYS A 93 7.67 -7.90 0.46
C LYS A 93 7.42 -8.88 1.59
N GLU A 94 8.46 -9.25 2.33
CA GLU A 94 8.34 -10.12 3.52
C GLU A 94 7.86 -9.36 4.75
N ALA A 95 8.11 -8.05 4.82
CA ALA A 95 7.59 -7.20 5.85
C ALA A 95 6.06 -7.17 5.80
N LYS A 96 5.41 -7.42 6.94
CA LYS A 96 3.96 -7.29 7.11
C LYS A 96 3.58 -5.81 7.14
N ILE A 97 3.51 -5.20 5.96
CA ILE A 97 3.10 -3.81 5.76
C ILE A 97 1.62 -3.81 5.37
N ASP A 98 0.83 -2.96 6.03
CA ASP A 98 -0.64 -2.95 5.90
C ASP A 98 -1.16 -2.38 4.56
N LEU A 99 -0.25 -1.98 3.67
CA LEU A 99 -0.55 -1.44 2.35
C LEU A 99 0.26 -2.17 1.27
N PRO A 100 -0.37 -2.49 0.13
CA PRO A 100 0.30 -3.20 -0.96
C PRO A 100 1.33 -2.28 -1.63
N LEU A 101 2.60 -2.64 -1.48
CA LEU A 101 3.71 -1.86 -2.01
C LEU A 101 3.97 -2.16 -3.49
N GLN A 102 4.17 -1.09 -4.27
CA GLN A 102 4.59 -1.17 -5.66
C GLN A 102 6.03 -0.68 -5.80
N PHE A 103 6.86 -1.48 -6.47
CA PHE A 103 8.26 -1.14 -6.74
C PHE A 103 8.38 -0.73 -8.21
N THR A 104 8.58 0.57 -8.45
CA THR A 104 8.53 1.16 -9.80
C THR A 104 9.70 2.12 -10.02
N ASN A 105 9.85 2.64 -11.24
CA ASN A 105 10.82 3.67 -11.58
C ASN A 105 12.27 3.27 -11.24
N PHE A 106 12.66 2.06 -11.68
CA PHE A 106 14.05 1.61 -11.67
C PHE A 106 14.90 2.50 -12.58
N ARG A 107 16.06 2.92 -12.08
CA ARG A 107 17.00 3.81 -12.78
C ARG A 107 18.42 3.27 -12.61
N ASP A 108 19.24 3.53 -13.62
CA ASP A 108 20.68 3.26 -13.61
C ASP A 108 21.45 4.35 -12.84
#